data_AF-A0A7Y0BT06-F1
#
_entry.id   AF-A0A7Y0BT06-F1
#
_cell.length_a   1.000
_cell.length_b   1.000
_cell.length_c   1.000
_cell.angle_alpha   90.00
_cell.angle_beta   90.00
_cell.angle_gamma   90.00
#
_symmetry.space_group_name_H-M   'P 1'
#
loop_
_entity.id
_entity.type
_entity.pdbx_description
1 polymer ?
#
loop_
_entity_poly.entity_id
_entity_poly.type
_entity_poly.pdbx_seq_one_letter_code
_entity_poly.pdbx_strand_id
1 'polypeptide(L)'
;MNIGTIQCNDQGRLSGSLATVMVAMRFALREVASANEKAPRFEILTRNTGGAFVQVGALWERASNETGECFLQGRIDDPSMPRPLPISAFKQADGSYNVVWSRPRARLRAAPLPPPQRPDAALFTLPRPLGMACPFGGDLALQEQCTC
;
A
#
# COMPACT_ATOMS: atom_id res chain seq x y z
N MET A 1 6.71 -0.92 -12.14
CA MET A 1 7.59 -0.31 -13.16
C MET A 1 8.86 -1.11 -13.24
N ASN A 2 9.21 -1.69 -14.40
CA ASN A 2 10.49 -2.37 -14.58
C ASN A 2 11.61 -1.32 -14.58
N ILE A 3 12.63 -1.54 -13.77
CA ILE A 3 13.79 -0.66 -13.61
C ILE A 3 15.12 -1.38 -13.86
N GLY A 4 15.09 -2.68 -14.19
CA GLY A 4 16.32 -3.46 -14.32
C GLY A 4 16.09 -4.96 -14.47
N THR A 5 17.19 -5.69 -14.57
CA THR A 5 17.19 -7.15 -14.77
C THR A 5 18.27 -7.82 -13.94
N ILE A 6 18.05 -9.07 -13.54
CA ILE A 6 19.05 -9.93 -12.91
C ILE A 6 19.21 -11.17 -13.79
N GLN A 7 20.45 -11.56 -14.05
CA GLN A 7 20.83 -12.68 -14.87
C GLN A 7 21.75 -13.61 -14.09
N CYS A 8 21.64 -14.90 -14.35
CA CYS A 8 22.59 -15.90 -13.87
C CYS A 8 23.77 -15.97 -14.85
N ASN A 9 25.00 -15.95 -14.32
CA ASN A 9 26.17 -16.20 -15.14
C ASN A 9 26.46 -17.71 -15.27
N ASP A 10 27.42 -18.07 -16.12
CA ASP A 10 27.81 -19.47 -16.35
C ASP A 10 28.33 -20.19 -15.09
N GLN A 11 28.70 -19.43 -14.05
CA GLN A 11 29.17 -19.94 -12.76
C GLN A 11 28.05 -20.07 -11.72
N GLY A 12 26.78 -19.90 -12.11
CA GLY A 12 25.64 -19.97 -11.20
C GLY A 12 25.45 -18.74 -10.30
N ARG A 13 26.22 -17.67 -10.49
CA ARG A 13 26.14 -16.43 -9.71
C ARG A 13 25.18 -15.44 -10.36
N LEU A 14 24.25 -14.94 -9.57
CA LEU A 14 23.30 -13.92 -9.99
C LEU A 14 23.93 -12.52 -9.96
N SER A 15 23.77 -11.77 -11.04
CA SER A 15 24.18 -10.37 -11.14
C SER A 15 23.15 -9.58 -11.93
N GLY A 16 22.99 -8.31 -11.60
CA GLY A 16 21.97 -7.47 -12.22
C GLY A 16 22.41 -6.04 -12.38
N SER A 17 21.54 -5.29 -13.04
CA SER A 17 21.65 -3.84 -13.16
C SER A 17 20.28 -3.22 -13.07
N LEU A 18 20.21 -2.06 -12.45
CA LEU A 18 19.01 -1.25 -12.43
C LEU A 18 19.35 0.21 -12.69
N ALA A 19 18.37 0.93 -13.21
CA ALA A 19 18.45 2.34 -13.49
C ALA A 19 17.12 3.05 -13.19
N THR A 20 17.25 4.20 -12.55
CA THR A 20 16.24 5.24 -12.36
C THR A 20 16.88 6.58 -12.73
N VAL A 21 16.13 7.68 -12.69
CA VAL A 21 16.68 9.01 -13.03
C VAL A 21 17.91 9.39 -12.19
N MET A 22 17.96 9.00 -10.91
CA MET A 22 19.02 9.42 -9.98
C MET A 22 19.95 8.28 -9.54
N VAL A 23 19.63 7.03 -9.87
CA VAL A 23 20.37 5.86 -9.42
C VAL A 23 20.54 4.90 -10.59
N ALA A 24 21.78 4.64 -10.98
CA ALA A 24 22.13 3.60 -11.93
C ALA A 24 23.31 2.79 -11.38
N MET A 25 23.13 1.49 -11.22
CA MET A 25 24.17 0.64 -10.63
C MET A 25 24.10 -0.80 -11.14
N ARG A 26 25.26 -1.46 -11.13
CA ARG A 26 25.39 -2.91 -11.31
C ARG A 26 25.62 -3.53 -9.95
N PHE A 27 24.96 -4.65 -9.67
CA PHE A 27 25.07 -5.35 -8.40
C PHE A 27 25.22 -6.85 -8.61
N ALA A 28 25.80 -7.51 -7.63
CA ALA A 28 25.86 -8.96 -7.51
C ALA A 28 24.97 -9.41 -6.35
N LEU A 29 24.40 -10.59 -6.46
CA LEU A 29 23.68 -11.22 -5.35
C LEU A 29 24.56 -12.27 -4.71
N ARG A 30 24.74 -12.16 -3.39
CA ARG A 30 25.39 -13.19 -2.57
C ARG A 30 24.30 -14.01 -1.89
N GLU A 31 24.33 -15.32 -2.07
CA GLU A 31 23.47 -16.22 -1.31
C GLU A 31 23.85 -16.22 0.17
N VAL A 32 22.84 -16.08 1.02
CA VAL A 32 22.99 -16.25 2.47
C VAL A 32 22.43 -17.61 2.84
N ALA A 33 23.30 -18.49 3.32
CA ALA A 33 22.90 -19.75 3.92
C ALA A 33 22.64 -19.50 5.42
N SER A 34 21.39 -19.52 5.82
CA SER A 34 20.99 -19.39 7.23
C SER A 34 19.84 -20.35 7.52
N ALA A 35 19.82 -20.90 8.74
CA ALA A 35 18.71 -21.73 9.22
C ALA A 35 17.49 -20.89 9.65
N ASN A 36 17.61 -19.56 9.69
CA ASN A 36 16.54 -18.66 10.12
C ASN A 36 15.66 -18.25 8.94
N GLU A 37 14.36 -18.53 9.00
CA GLU A 37 13.38 -18.14 7.97
C GLU A 37 13.27 -16.63 7.76
N LYS A 38 13.62 -15.82 8.77
CA LYS A 38 13.64 -14.35 8.67
C LYS A 38 14.91 -13.82 7.99
N ALA A 39 15.92 -14.67 7.81
CA ALA A 39 17.15 -14.27 7.13
C ALA A 39 16.86 -13.93 5.66
N PRO A 40 17.60 -12.99 5.08
CA PRO A 40 17.54 -12.77 3.64
C PRO A 40 18.01 -14.01 2.90
N ARG A 41 17.44 -14.26 1.71
CA ARG A 41 17.93 -15.30 0.79
C ARG A 41 19.17 -14.82 0.05
N PHE A 42 19.17 -13.54 -0.33
CA PHE A 42 20.28 -12.90 -1.02
C PHE A 42 20.63 -11.56 -0.39
N GLU A 43 21.91 -11.23 -0.39
CA GLU A 43 22.41 -9.89 -0.11
C GLU A 43 22.82 -9.20 -1.41
N ILE A 44 22.50 -7.91 -1.49
CA ILE A 44 22.81 -7.09 -2.66
C ILE A 44 24.16 -6.43 -2.41
N LEU A 45 25.16 -6.81 -3.22
CA LEU A 45 26.51 -6.28 -3.18
C LEU A 45 26.75 -5.39 -4.39
N THR A 46 27.31 -4.21 -4.18
CA THR A 46 27.80 -3.34 -5.26
C THR A 46 29.27 -2.99 -5.04
N ARG A 47 29.94 -2.46 -6.06
CA ARG A 47 31.31 -1.93 -5.91
C ARG A 47 31.23 -0.47 -5.50
N ASN A 48 31.97 -0.10 -4.46
CA ASN A 48 32.17 1.31 -4.10
C ASN A 48 33.20 1.98 -5.05
N THR A 49 33.47 3.27 -4.83
CA THR A 49 34.45 4.05 -5.60
C THR A 49 35.88 3.50 -5.52
N GLY A 50 36.22 2.79 -4.43
CA GLY A 50 37.50 2.09 -4.26
C GLY A 50 37.53 0.66 -4.84
N GLY A 51 36.45 0.21 -5.49
CA GLY A 51 36.34 -1.11 -6.09
C GLY A 51 36.04 -2.27 -5.13
N ALA A 52 35.89 -2.00 -3.83
CA ALA A 52 35.53 -3.00 -2.83
C ALA A 52 34.02 -3.31 -2.89
N PHE A 53 33.66 -4.58 -2.61
CA PHE A 53 32.25 -4.96 -2.49
C PHE A 53 31.67 -4.46 -1.17
N VAL A 54 30.57 -3.72 -1.27
CA VAL A 54 29.80 -3.22 -0.12
C VAL A 54 28.36 -3.72 -0.23
N GLN A 55 27.81 -4.09 0.92
CA GLN A 55 26.40 -4.50 1.01
C GLN A 55 25.52 -3.27 1.06
N VAL A 56 24.59 -3.18 0.10
CA VAL A 56 23.65 -2.07 -0.04
C VAL A 56 22.21 -2.50 0.10
N GLY A 57 21.96 -3.77 0.43
CA GLY A 57 20.60 -4.25 0.56
C GLY A 57 20.51 -5.76 0.70
N ALA A 58 19.28 -6.24 0.69
CA ALA A 58 18.97 -7.65 0.77
C ALA A 58 17.61 -7.96 0.13
N LEU A 59 17.45 -9.23 -0.23
CA LEU A 59 16.26 -9.81 -0.85
C LEU A 59 15.81 -11.04 -0.06
N TRP A 60 14.50 -11.16 0.10
CA TRP A 60 13.82 -12.28 0.71
C TRP A 60 12.90 -12.94 -0.30
N GLU A 61 12.75 -14.25 -0.19
CA GLU A 61 11.77 -14.96 -0.98
C GLU A 61 10.37 -14.76 -0.38
N ARG A 62 9.40 -14.48 -1.25
CA ARG A 62 7.98 -14.27 -0.93
C ARG A 62 7.12 -14.96 -1.97
N ALA A 63 5.95 -15.43 -1.57
CA ALA A 63 4.95 -15.93 -2.49
C ALA A 63 3.93 -14.82 -2.81
N SER A 64 3.53 -14.73 -4.07
CA SER A 64 2.46 -13.81 -4.50
C SER A 64 1.12 -14.27 -3.94
N ASN A 65 0.34 -13.36 -3.36
CA ASN A 65 -0.99 -13.69 -2.87
C ASN A 65 -1.98 -13.98 -4.02
N GLU A 66 -1.73 -13.43 -5.21
CA GLU A 66 -2.63 -13.55 -6.36
C GLU A 66 -2.31 -14.79 -7.20
N THR A 67 -1.04 -15.00 -7.50
CA THR A 67 -0.59 -16.06 -8.42
C THR A 67 0.04 -17.25 -7.71
N GLY A 68 0.42 -17.12 -6.44
CA GLY A 68 1.18 -18.14 -5.70
C GLY A 68 2.65 -18.24 -6.12
N GLU A 69 3.10 -17.49 -7.13
CA GLU A 69 4.47 -17.58 -7.61
C GLU A 69 5.48 -17.01 -6.61
N CYS A 70 6.62 -17.68 -6.48
CA CYS A 70 7.74 -17.21 -5.67
C CYS A 70 8.47 -16.07 -6.39
N PHE A 71 8.65 -14.95 -5.70
CA PHE A 71 9.41 -13.79 -6.14
C PHE A 71 10.34 -13.31 -5.04
N LEU A 72 11.35 -12.54 -5.42
CA LEU A 72 12.27 -11.94 -4.48
C LEU A 72 11.79 -10.52 -4.14
N GLN A 73 11.65 -10.20 -2.87
CA GLN A 73 11.28 -8.87 -2.39
C GLN A 73 12.38 -8.33 -1.49
N GLY A 74 12.73 -7.06 -1.65
CA GLY A 74 13.77 -6.46 -0.85
C GLY A 74 13.85 -4.95 -1.00
N ARG A 75 14.99 -4.40 -0.60
CA ARG A 75 15.28 -2.98 -0.75
C ARG A 75 16.78 -2.76 -0.91
N ILE A 76 17.11 -1.67 -1.59
CA ILE A 76 18.45 -1.11 -1.65
C ILE A 76 18.45 0.15 -0.78
N ASP A 77 19.42 0.25 0.10
CA ASP A 77 19.56 1.31 1.07
C ASP A 77 21.06 1.63 1.21
N ASP A 78 21.44 2.84 0.82
CA ASP A 78 22.82 3.32 0.86
C ASP A 78 22.82 4.75 1.42
N PRO A 79 23.82 5.17 2.23
CA PRO A 79 23.87 6.51 2.80
C PRO A 79 23.79 7.67 1.80
N SER A 80 24.11 7.44 0.52
CA SER A 80 23.95 8.45 -0.54
C SER A 80 22.50 8.63 -1.01
N MET A 81 21.61 7.69 -0.67
CA MET A 81 20.21 7.72 -1.08
C MET A 81 19.35 8.47 -0.04
N PRO A 82 18.47 9.40 -0.46
CA PRO A 82 17.61 10.10 0.48
C PRO A 82 16.54 9.19 1.10
N ARG A 83 16.21 8.06 0.44
CA ARG A 83 15.26 7.05 0.91
C ARG A 83 15.65 5.68 0.37
N PRO A 84 15.34 4.59 1.09
CA PRO A 84 15.51 3.24 0.57
C PRO A 84 14.69 3.04 -0.72
N LEU A 85 15.25 2.31 -1.67
CA LEU A 85 14.62 1.90 -2.92
C LEU A 85 14.05 0.47 -2.78
N PRO A 86 12.73 0.30 -2.55
CA PRO A 86 12.12 -1.01 -2.48
C PRO A 86 12.08 -1.67 -3.87
N ILE A 87 12.50 -2.92 -3.97
CA ILE A 87 12.52 -3.65 -5.24
C ILE A 87 11.86 -5.01 -5.09
N SER A 88 11.30 -5.50 -6.18
CA SER A 88 10.79 -6.86 -6.31
C SER A 88 11.31 -7.47 -7.61
N ALA A 89 11.88 -8.66 -7.56
CA ALA A 89 12.42 -9.35 -8.71
C ALA A 89 11.56 -10.58 -9.01
N PHE A 90 10.95 -10.58 -10.19
CA PHE A 90 10.06 -11.64 -10.67
C PHE A 90 10.78 -12.48 -11.71
N LYS A 91 10.74 -13.79 -11.54
CA LYS A 91 11.38 -14.72 -12.46
C LYS A 91 10.65 -14.72 -13.80
N GLN A 92 11.41 -14.76 -14.89
CA GLN A 92 10.91 -14.82 -16.26
C GLN A 92 11.08 -16.25 -16.82
N ALA A 93 10.42 -16.52 -17.95
CA ALA A 93 10.46 -17.82 -18.62
C ALA A 93 11.87 -18.22 -19.10
N ASP A 94 12.73 -17.24 -19.37
CA ASP A 94 14.13 -17.43 -19.76
C ASP A 94 15.07 -17.71 -18.57
N GLY A 95 14.54 -17.70 -17.33
CA GLY A 95 15.31 -17.88 -16.11
C GLY A 95 15.94 -16.60 -15.55
N SER A 96 15.79 -15.47 -16.24
CA SER A 96 16.18 -14.15 -15.74
C SER A 96 15.15 -13.60 -14.74
N TYR A 97 15.47 -12.48 -14.10
CA TYR A 97 14.50 -11.77 -13.27
C TYR A 97 14.30 -10.33 -13.75
N ASN A 98 13.04 -9.91 -13.81
CA ASN A 98 12.68 -8.51 -13.96
C ASN A 98 12.66 -7.82 -12.60
N VAL A 99 13.47 -6.76 -12.46
CA VAL A 99 13.49 -5.93 -11.27
C VAL A 99 12.44 -4.84 -11.43
N VAL A 100 11.44 -4.89 -10.56
CA VAL A 100 10.29 -4.00 -10.56
C VAL A 100 10.32 -3.15 -9.30
N TRP A 101 10.12 -1.86 -9.50
CA TRP A 101 9.81 -0.91 -8.45
C TRP A 101 8.33 -0.55 -8.47
N SER A 102 7.74 -0.40 -7.29
CA SER A 102 6.37 0.09 -7.10
C SER A 102 6.32 1.08 -5.95
N ARG A 103 5.41 2.07 -6.04
CA ARG A 103 5.14 2.96 -4.91
C ARG A 103 4.28 2.23 -3.89
N PRO A 104 4.61 2.30 -2.59
CA PRO A 104 3.68 1.89 -1.55
C PRO A 104 2.37 2.66 -1.73
N ARG A 105 1.27 1.93 -1.94
CA ARG A 105 -0.05 2.55 -1.93
C ARG A 105 -0.33 2.89 -0.48
N ALA A 106 -0.57 4.16 -0.17
CA ALA A 106 -1.06 4.53 1.15
C ALA A 106 -2.32 3.69 1.39
N ARG A 107 -2.32 2.87 2.43
CA ARG A 107 -3.57 2.34 2.96
C ARG A 107 -4.32 3.59 3.42
N LEU A 108 -5.24 4.07 2.61
CA LEU A 108 -6.25 5.01 3.05
C LEU A 108 -6.90 4.31 4.25
N ARG A 109 -6.47 4.71 5.44
CA ARG A 109 -7.27 4.48 6.64
C ARG A 109 -8.54 5.22 6.29
N ALA A 110 -9.62 4.49 6.02
CA ALA A 110 -10.92 5.11 5.83
C ALA A 110 -11.09 6.03 7.04
N ALA A 111 -10.99 7.34 6.82
CA ALA A 111 -11.37 8.27 7.85
C ALA A 111 -12.81 7.90 8.20
N PRO A 112 -13.18 7.80 9.48
CA PRO A 112 -14.58 7.63 9.84
C PRO A 112 -15.38 8.65 9.02
N LEU A 113 -16.35 8.17 8.25
CA LEU A 113 -17.24 9.07 7.52
C LEU A 113 -17.75 10.09 8.53
N PRO A 114 -17.71 11.41 8.22
CA PRO A 114 -18.32 12.38 9.11
C PRO A 114 -19.77 11.93 9.35
N PRO A 115 -20.25 11.97 10.61
CA PRO A 115 -21.62 11.58 10.90
C PRO A 115 -22.56 12.41 10.01
N PRO A 116 -23.67 11.81 9.53
CA PRO A 116 -24.64 12.55 8.72
C PRO A 116 -25.02 13.82 9.46
N GLN A 117 -24.80 14.98 8.84
CA GLN A 117 -25.21 16.25 9.42
C GLN A 117 -26.73 16.25 9.43
N ARG A 118 -27.31 16.10 10.62
CA ARG A 118 -28.74 16.28 10.83
C ARG A 118 -29.02 17.75 10.46
N PRO A 119 -29.98 18.04 9.56
CA PRO A 119 -30.33 19.42 9.29
C PRO A 119 -30.78 20.07 10.60
N ASP A 120 -30.20 21.22 10.90
CA ASP A 120 -30.47 21.95 12.13
C ASP A 120 -31.95 22.34 12.18
N ALA A 121 -32.66 21.88 13.21
CA ALA A 121 -34.11 22.05 13.36
C ALA A 121 -34.50 23.50 13.75
N ALA A 122 -33.61 24.46 13.57
CA ALA A 122 -33.75 25.84 14.05
C ALA A 122 -34.33 26.82 13.01
N LEU A 123 -34.78 26.37 11.83
CA LEU A 123 -35.28 27.27 10.78
C LEU A 123 -36.80 27.23 10.53
N PHE A 124 -37.58 26.52 11.34
CA PHE A 124 -39.05 26.50 11.19
C PHE A 124 -39.78 26.73 12.51
N THR A 125 -39.44 27.81 13.22
CA THR A 125 -40.40 28.43 14.16
C THR A 125 -41.38 29.26 13.34
N LEU A 126 -42.48 28.65 12.91
CA LEU A 126 -43.60 29.42 12.37
C LEU A 126 -44.18 30.29 13.51
N PRO A 127 -44.35 31.62 13.31
CA PRO A 127 -45.00 32.45 14.31
C PRO A 127 -46.47 32.00 14.48
N ARG A 128 -46.90 31.82 15.74
CA ARG A 128 -48.33 31.58 16.06
C ARG A 128 -49.15 32.77 15.56
N PRO A 129 -50.18 32.58 14.74
CA PRO A 129 -51.09 33.67 14.41
C PRO A 129 -51.90 34.07 15.64
N LEU A 130 -51.85 35.37 15.97
CA LEU A 130 -52.75 36.01 16.93
C LEU A 130 -54.20 35.88 16.42
N GLY A 131 -55.11 35.62 17.36
CA GLY A 131 -56.44 35.09 17.11
C GLY A 131 -57.27 35.85 16.08
N MET A 132 -58.01 35.07 15.28
CA MET A 132 -59.21 35.52 14.59
C MET A 132 -60.35 34.60 15.02
N ALA A 133 -61.25 35.16 15.82
CA ALA A 133 -62.50 34.52 16.21
C ALA A 133 -63.43 34.43 15.00
N CYS A 134 -64.12 33.30 14.85
CA CYS A 134 -65.46 33.24 14.27
C CYS A 134 -66.25 32.07 14.91
N PRO A 135 -67.59 32.19 14.98
CA PRO A 135 -68.44 31.49 15.94
C PRO A 135 -69.17 30.30 15.30
N PHE A 136 -70.06 29.66 16.07
CA PHE A 136 -71.01 28.58 15.71
C PHE A 136 -70.34 27.19 15.61
N GLY A 137 -70.77 26.13 16.30
CA GLY A 137 -72.00 25.83 17.02
C GLY A 137 -72.43 24.40 16.66
N GLY A 138 -72.60 23.51 17.65
CA GLY A 138 -73.10 22.12 17.50
C GLY A 138 -71.96 21.07 17.47
N ASP A 139 -71.64 20.34 18.54
CA ASP A 139 -72.40 19.32 19.32
C ASP A 139 -72.48 17.94 18.62
N LEU A 140 -72.39 16.89 19.45
CA LEU A 140 -72.23 15.44 19.22
C LEU A 140 -70.76 14.95 19.19
N ALA A 141 -70.15 14.55 20.32
CA ALA A 141 -70.47 13.48 21.28
C ALA A 141 -70.00 12.07 20.86
N LEU A 142 -69.24 11.48 21.80
CA LEU A 142 -68.92 10.08 22.05
C LEU A 142 -68.05 9.31 21.03
N GLN A 143 -66.87 8.79 21.38
CA GLN A 143 -66.47 7.77 22.38
C GLN A 143 -66.18 6.44 21.66
N GLU A 144 -65.46 5.55 22.35
CA GLU A 144 -65.05 4.18 21.98
C GLU A 144 -63.65 4.11 21.34
N GLN A 145 -62.57 3.95 22.14
CA GLN A 145 -62.08 2.70 22.75
C GLN A 145 -61.52 1.69 21.74
N CYS A 146 -60.22 1.39 21.85
CA CYS A 146 -59.69 0.02 21.96
C CYS A 146 -58.17 0.05 22.14
N THR A 147 -57.73 -0.26 23.36
CA THR A 147 -56.44 -0.90 23.63
C THR A 147 -56.62 -2.40 23.42
N CYS A 148 -55.66 -3.03 22.74
CA CYS A 148 -55.00 -4.29 23.07
C CYS A 148 -53.78 -4.42 22.14
#